data_AF-A0A1G7HTS8-F1
#
_entry.id   AF-A0A1G7HTS8-F1
#
_cell.length_a   1.000
_cell.length_b   1.000
_cell.length_c   1.000
_cell.angle_alpha   90.00
_cell.angle_beta   90.00
_cell.angle_gamma   90.00
#
_symmetry.space_group_name_H-M   'P 1'
#
loop_
_entity.id
_entity.type
_entity.pdbx_description
1 polymer ?
#
loop_
_entity_poly.entity_id
_entity_poly.type
_entity_poly.pdbx_seq_one_letter_code
_entity_poly.pdbx_strand_id
1 'polypeptide(L)'
;MKDKSKLSVIVAIISSFISLLVLLFGNNIYDRLNNNSTLIIETSKTNQFLPDKLLEIMNDNTLKNNNRPSADSLRVIKIKNKGISSKNLRIQLDLDGSIFDYKIESTESIKDSSISSNSTVIVNMDRLSQNASIELIIWFHEDYKNFYASYSDDISSNIIPYNENKNTTKRSIVIIILVVIFIESVLFIINSLRRMNIAKKEREKTELLDYVLTGINNSFSEEDTTISESESKSPGPSEKDHALERLSKLIEKKS
;
A
#
# COMPACT_ATOMS: atom_id res chain seq x y z
N MET A 1 17.34 31.34 9.31
CA MET A 1 16.30 30.95 8.34
C MET A 1 16.72 29.85 7.35
N LYS A 2 18.02 29.69 7.01
CA LYS A 2 18.49 28.62 6.10
C LYS A 2 18.16 27.19 6.58
N ASP A 3 18.28 26.90 7.88
CA ASP A 3 18.12 25.52 8.38
C ASP A 3 16.66 25.06 8.48
N LYS A 4 15.72 25.98 8.70
CA LYS A 4 14.27 25.68 8.68
C LYS A 4 13.80 25.13 7.33
N SER A 5 14.40 25.59 6.22
CA SER A 5 14.08 25.11 4.87
C SER A 5 14.63 23.72 4.55
N LYS A 6 15.79 23.37 5.14
CA LYS A 6 16.37 22.03 5.00
C LYS A 6 15.61 21.02 5.85
N LEU A 7 15.24 21.42 7.07
CA LEU A 7 14.47 20.59 7.99
C LEU A 7 13.11 20.21 7.41
N SER A 8 12.39 21.15 6.78
CA SER A 8 11.07 20.87 6.19
C SER A 8 11.13 19.89 5.01
N VAL A 9 12.20 19.94 4.20
CA VAL A 9 12.42 18.99 3.10
C VAL A 9 12.78 17.60 3.65
N ILE A 10 13.62 17.53 4.67
CA ILE A 10 14.00 16.25 5.32
C ILE A 10 12.76 15.58 5.93
N VAL A 11 11.91 16.34 6.62
CA VAL A 11 10.65 15.82 7.18
C VAL A 11 9.75 15.27 6.08
N ALA A 12 9.62 15.96 4.94
CA ALA A 12 8.82 15.49 3.81
C ALA A 12 9.37 14.20 3.17
N ILE A 13 10.70 14.04 3.14
CA ILE A 13 11.35 12.82 2.64
C ILE A 13 11.06 11.65 3.59
N ILE A 14 11.23 11.87 4.90
CA ILE A 14 10.97 10.84 5.91
C ILE A 14 9.48 10.45 5.92
N SER A 15 8.55 11.40 5.86
CA SER A 15 7.11 11.12 5.80
C SER A 15 6.72 10.35 4.54
N SER A 16 7.31 10.69 3.39
CA SER A 16 7.12 9.96 2.14
C SER A 16 7.61 8.51 2.26
N PHE A 17 8.79 8.30 2.84
CA PHE A 17 9.37 6.97 3.02
C PHE A 17 8.55 6.10 3.98
N ILE A 18 8.11 6.67 5.11
CA ILE A 18 7.25 5.97 6.08
C ILE A 18 5.91 5.61 5.42
N SER A 19 5.28 6.54 4.71
CA SER A 19 4.00 6.26 4.03
C SER A 19 4.15 5.17 2.98
N LEU A 20 5.24 5.18 2.20
CA LEU A 20 5.52 4.13 1.22
C LEU A 20 5.69 2.75 1.88
N LEU A 21 6.44 2.66 2.98
CA LEU A 21 6.60 1.41 3.72
C LEU A 21 5.27 0.89 4.26
N VAL A 22 4.41 1.78 4.77
CA VAL A 22 3.08 1.40 5.26
C VAL A 22 2.15 1.02 4.10
N LEU A 23 2.26 1.65 2.93
CA LEU A 23 1.47 1.26 1.75
C LEU A 23 1.89 -0.11 1.20
N LEU A 24 3.19 -0.40 1.16
CA LEU A 24 3.71 -1.67 0.64
C LEU A 24 3.54 -2.84 1.62
N PHE A 25 3.77 -2.59 2.91
CA PHE A 25 3.86 -3.65 3.92
C PHE A 25 2.86 -3.51 5.07
N GLY A 26 2.09 -2.42 5.13
CA GLY A 26 1.20 -2.12 6.26
C GLY A 26 0.15 -3.20 6.49
N ASN A 27 -0.32 -3.86 5.44
CA ASN A 27 -1.22 -5.01 5.58
C ASN A 27 -0.53 -6.18 6.31
N ASN A 28 0.67 -6.57 5.87
CA ASN A 28 1.43 -7.64 6.51
C ASN A 28 1.89 -7.28 7.94
N ILE A 29 2.23 -6.01 8.19
CA ILE A 29 2.67 -5.54 9.50
C ILE A 29 1.48 -5.50 10.47
N TYR A 30 0.36 -4.89 10.06
CA TYR A 30 -0.84 -4.78 10.90
C TYR A 30 -1.42 -6.16 11.23
N ASP A 31 -1.49 -7.06 10.24
CA ASP A 31 -1.99 -8.42 10.42
C ASP A 31 -1.02 -9.28 11.28
N ARG A 32 0.26 -8.91 11.41
CA ARG A 32 1.23 -9.54 12.32
C ARG A 32 1.26 -8.91 13.72
N LEU A 33 1.01 -7.60 13.84
CA LEU A 33 1.09 -6.88 15.11
C LEU A 33 -0.19 -6.95 15.93
N ASN A 34 -1.35 -7.06 15.27
CA ASN A 34 -2.65 -6.95 15.91
C ASN A 34 -3.38 -8.30 16.07
N ASN A 35 -2.90 -9.36 15.41
CA ASN A 35 -3.44 -10.71 15.60
C ASN A 35 -2.70 -11.41 16.74
N ASN A 36 -3.16 -11.19 17.97
CA ASN A 36 -2.83 -12.07 19.09
C ASN A 36 -3.51 -13.45 18.96
N SER A 37 -4.40 -13.63 17.97
CA SER A 37 -5.03 -14.91 17.68
C SER A 37 -4.17 -15.72 16.70
N THR A 38 -3.67 -16.85 17.20
CA THR A 38 -2.96 -17.88 16.45
C THR A 38 -3.78 -18.39 15.26
N LEU A 39 -5.11 -18.36 15.36
CA LEU A 39 -6.05 -18.81 14.34
C LEU A 39 -6.75 -17.63 13.63
N ILE A 40 -6.94 -17.77 12.33
CA ILE A 40 -7.62 -16.81 11.45
C ILE A 40 -8.76 -17.52 10.71
N ILE A 41 -9.88 -16.82 10.53
CA ILE A 41 -11.04 -17.32 9.79
C ILE A 41 -11.22 -16.54 8.50
N GLU A 42 -11.31 -17.29 7.41
CA GLU A 42 -11.68 -16.82 6.08
C GLU A 42 -12.98 -17.52 5.69
N THR A 43 -13.89 -16.83 5.01
CA THR A 43 -15.16 -17.44 4.58
C THR A 43 -15.58 -16.91 3.22
N SER A 44 -16.24 -17.76 2.44
CA SER A 44 -16.88 -17.39 1.18
C SER A 44 -18.30 -17.95 1.13
N LYS A 45 -19.26 -17.15 0.69
CA LYS A 45 -20.68 -17.53 0.56
C LYS A 45 -21.10 -17.56 -0.90
N THR A 46 -21.88 -18.58 -1.26
CA THR A 46 -22.55 -18.71 -2.55
C THR A 46 -24.06 -18.90 -2.31
N ASN A 47 -24.87 -17.96 -2.82
CA ASN A 47 -26.33 -17.93 -2.59
C ASN A 47 -27.14 -18.78 -3.59
N GLN A 48 -26.49 -19.34 -4.61
CA GLN A 48 -27.11 -20.22 -5.59
C GLN A 48 -26.13 -21.36 -5.88
N PHE A 49 -26.36 -22.49 -5.23
CA PHE A 49 -25.51 -23.67 -5.38
C PHE A 49 -26.07 -24.69 -6.38
N LEU A 50 -27.38 -24.66 -6.65
CA LEU A 50 -28.04 -25.51 -7.65
C LEU A 50 -28.77 -24.68 -8.71
N PRO A 51 -28.72 -25.08 -9.99
CA PRO A 51 -29.59 -24.50 -11.03
C PRO A 51 -31.07 -24.72 -10.69
N ASP A 52 -31.92 -23.70 -10.92
CA ASP A 52 -33.34 -23.70 -10.53
C ASP A 52 -34.11 -24.96 -10.98
N LYS A 53 -33.80 -25.48 -12.18
CA LYS A 53 -34.40 -26.72 -12.71
C LYS A 53 -34.05 -27.97 -11.90
N LEU A 54 -32.83 -28.05 -11.36
CA LEU A 54 -32.41 -29.17 -10.51
C LEU A 54 -33.06 -29.06 -9.13
N LEU A 55 -33.23 -27.84 -8.62
CA LEU A 55 -33.91 -27.56 -7.37
C LEU A 55 -35.40 -27.98 -7.44
N GLU A 56 -36.07 -27.65 -8.54
CA GLU A 56 -37.46 -28.04 -8.81
C GLU A 56 -37.63 -29.58 -8.85
N ILE A 57 -36.75 -30.28 -9.58
CA ILE A 57 -36.77 -31.75 -9.67
C ILE A 57 -36.44 -32.43 -8.33
N MET A 58 -35.54 -31.86 -7.52
CA MET A 58 -35.24 -32.37 -6.18
C MET A 58 -36.41 -32.15 -5.22
N ASN A 59 -37.02 -30.96 -5.25
CA ASN A 59 -38.15 -30.62 -4.39
C ASN A 59 -39.36 -31.52 -4.66
N ASP A 60 -39.63 -31.87 -5.93
CA ASP A 60 -40.74 -32.77 -6.28
C ASP A 60 -40.55 -34.21 -5.78
N ASN A 61 -39.32 -34.70 -5.68
CA ASN A 61 -39.01 -36.10 -5.38
C ASN A 61 -38.53 -36.36 -3.94
N THR A 62 -37.89 -35.40 -3.27
CA THR A 62 -37.24 -35.62 -1.95
C THR A 62 -37.92 -34.89 -0.78
N LEU A 63 -38.57 -33.74 -1.01
CA LEU A 63 -39.23 -32.98 0.06
C LEU A 63 -40.62 -33.50 0.44
N LYS A 64 -41.30 -34.28 -0.41
CA LYS A 64 -42.61 -34.86 -0.06
C LYS A 64 -42.55 -35.87 1.10
N ASN A 65 -41.38 -36.43 1.40
CA ASN A 65 -41.23 -37.48 2.42
C ASN A 65 -40.47 -37.04 3.68
N ASN A 66 -39.77 -35.90 3.68
CA ASN A 66 -39.01 -35.42 4.83
C ASN A 66 -39.28 -33.93 5.04
N ASN A 67 -39.90 -33.56 6.17
CA ASN A 67 -40.16 -32.17 6.61
C ASN A 67 -38.88 -31.34 6.90
N ARG A 68 -37.78 -31.57 6.19
CA ARG A 68 -36.54 -30.79 6.34
C ARG A 68 -36.46 -29.74 5.23
N PRO A 69 -36.26 -28.46 5.56
CA PRO A 69 -36.11 -27.42 4.55
C PRO A 69 -34.84 -27.67 3.70
N SER A 70 -34.94 -27.46 2.39
CA SER A 70 -33.79 -27.55 1.48
C SER A 70 -32.78 -26.45 1.76
N ALA A 71 -31.49 -26.77 1.56
CA ALA A 71 -30.43 -25.78 1.61
C ALA A 71 -30.63 -24.71 0.52
N ASP A 72 -30.53 -23.43 0.90
CA ASP A 72 -30.62 -22.27 0.02
C ASP A 72 -29.25 -21.64 -0.26
N SER A 73 -28.23 -21.98 0.53
CA SER A 73 -26.91 -21.37 0.43
C SER A 73 -25.78 -22.32 0.81
N LEU A 74 -24.61 -22.08 0.21
CA LEU A 74 -23.36 -22.77 0.52
C LEU A 74 -22.38 -21.77 1.12
N ARG A 75 -21.78 -22.12 2.25
CA ARG A 75 -20.69 -21.34 2.84
C ARG A 75 -19.48 -22.24 3.04
N VAL A 76 -18.33 -21.75 2.62
CA VAL A 76 -17.04 -22.39 2.90
C VAL A 76 -16.34 -21.55 3.95
N ILE A 77 -16.05 -22.14 5.10
CA ILE A 77 -15.36 -21.53 6.23
C ILE A 77 -13.99 -22.18 6.36
N LYS A 78 -12.93 -21.39 6.21
CA LYS A 78 -11.55 -21.83 6.32
C LYS A 78 -10.89 -21.26 7.57
N ILE A 79 -10.43 -22.14 8.43
CA ILE A 79 -9.73 -21.82 9.67
C ILE A 79 -8.25 -22.13 9.45
N LYS A 80 -7.39 -21.11 9.51
CA LYS A 80 -5.94 -21.23 9.30
C LYS A 80 -5.19 -20.96 10.60
N ASN A 81 -4.22 -21.80 10.94
CA ASN A 81 -3.27 -21.49 11.99
C ASN A 81 -2.08 -20.69 11.42
N LYS A 82 -1.89 -19.44 11.86
CA LYS A 82 -0.72 -18.61 11.51
C LYS A 82 0.31 -18.48 12.64
N GLY A 83 -0.01 -18.91 13.85
CA GLY A 83 0.87 -18.84 15.01
C GLY A 83 1.50 -20.19 15.36
N ILE A 84 1.67 -20.44 16.65
CA ILE A 84 2.25 -21.69 17.18
C ILE A 84 1.27 -22.86 17.00
N SER A 85 1.80 -24.08 16.88
CA SER A 85 0.97 -25.29 16.86
C SER A 85 0.10 -25.38 18.11
N SER A 86 -1.21 -25.60 17.93
CA SER A 86 -2.12 -25.90 19.03
C SER A 86 -2.03 -27.38 19.43
N LYS A 87 -2.53 -27.71 20.63
CA LYS A 87 -2.71 -29.08 21.15
C LYS A 87 -4.09 -29.21 21.77
N ASN A 88 -4.73 -30.36 21.61
CA ASN A 88 -6.11 -30.65 22.06
C ASN A 88 -7.09 -29.54 21.63
N LEU A 89 -7.04 -29.19 20.35
CA LEU A 89 -7.82 -28.10 19.79
C LEU A 89 -9.29 -28.51 19.68
N ARG A 90 -10.15 -27.74 20.31
CA ARG A 90 -11.60 -27.76 20.09
C ARG A 90 -12.01 -26.46 19.42
N ILE A 91 -12.65 -26.57 18.27
CA ILE A 91 -13.27 -25.45 17.56
C ILE A 91 -14.78 -25.64 17.62
N GLN A 92 -15.48 -24.58 18.00
CA GLN A 92 -16.93 -24.52 17.96
C GLN A 92 -17.35 -23.36 17.06
N LEU A 93 -18.09 -23.68 16.01
CA LEU A 93 -18.67 -22.75 15.07
C LEU A 93 -20.15 -22.62 15.37
N ASP A 94 -20.56 -21.44 15.80
CA ASP A 94 -21.94 -21.10 16.07
C ASP A 94 -22.44 -20.19 14.95
N LEU A 95 -23.39 -20.72 14.19
CA LEU A 95 -23.90 -20.16 12.95
C LEU A 95 -25.32 -19.62 13.23
N ASP A 96 -25.74 -18.58 12.52
CA ASP A 96 -27.09 -18.02 12.69
C ASP A 96 -28.16 -18.79 11.89
N GLY A 97 -27.76 -19.64 10.93
CA GLY A 97 -28.65 -20.42 10.06
C GLY A 97 -28.73 -21.91 10.40
N SER A 98 -29.73 -22.61 9.87
CA SER A 98 -29.88 -24.06 10.07
C SER A 98 -28.96 -24.84 9.13
N ILE A 99 -28.17 -25.76 9.67
CA ILE A 99 -27.26 -26.64 8.94
C ILE A 99 -28.06 -27.79 8.34
N PHE A 100 -28.12 -27.83 7.01
CA PHE A 100 -28.72 -28.95 6.27
C PHE A 100 -27.74 -30.12 6.18
N ASP A 101 -26.51 -29.84 5.76
CA ASP A 101 -25.42 -30.80 5.66
C ASP A 101 -24.07 -30.08 5.79
N TYR A 102 -23.00 -30.82 6.04
CA TYR A 102 -21.65 -30.27 6.14
C TYR A 102 -20.58 -31.30 5.76
N LYS A 103 -19.46 -30.79 5.24
CA LYS A 103 -18.24 -31.55 5.00
C LYS A 103 -17.08 -30.84 5.65
N ILE A 104 -16.22 -31.59 6.35
CA ILE A 104 -15.00 -31.06 6.95
C ILE A 104 -13.80 -31.70 6.28
N GLU A 105 -12.91 -30.87 5.78
CA GLU A 105 -11.61 -31.26 5.27
C GLU A 105 -10.54 -30.58 6.11
N SER A 106 -9.46 -31.29 6.39
CA SER A 106 -8.38 -30.75 7.21
C SER A 106 -7.05 -31.28 6.72
N THR A 107 -6.04 -30.43 6.78
CA THR A 107 -4.64 -30.82 6.54
C THR A 107 -4.10 -31.77 7.63
N GLU A 108 -4.78 -31.82 8.78
CA GLU A 108 -4.44 -32.71 9.91
C GLU A 108 -5.63 -33.56 10.34
N SER A 109 -5.33 -34.66 11.04
CA SER A 109 -6.36 -35.62 11.45
C SER A 109 -7.39 -34.97 12.38
N ILE A 110 -8.65 -35.13 12.02
CA ILE A 110 -9.79 -34.79 12.87
C ILE A 110 -10.04 -35.99 13.77
N LYS A 111 -10.15 -35.75 15.08
CA LYS A 111 -10.44 -36.80 16.05
C LYS A 111 -11.93 -37.10 16.09
N ASP A 112 -12.71 -36.04 16.15
CA ASP A 112 -14.17 -36.09 16.19
C ASP A 112 -14.75 -34.80 15.62
N SER A 113 -15.91 -34.91 14.99
CA SER A 113 -16.71 -33.78 14.53
C SER A 113 -18.19 -34.08 14.71
N SER A 114 -18.92 -33.15 15.30
CA SER A 114 -20.34 -33.33 15.55
C SER A 114 -21.12 -32.03 15.33
N ILE A 115 -22.38 -32.20 14.94
CA ILE A 115 -23.38 -31.15 15.03
C ILE A 115 -23.97 -31.22 16.44
N SER A 116 -23.72 -30.20 17.25
CA SER A 116 -24.25 -30.14 18.62
C SER A 116 -25.67 -29.55 18.68
N SER A 117 -26.04 -28.74 17.69
CA SER A 117 -27.33 -28.08 17.56
C SER A 117 -27.62 -27.84 16.08
N ASN A 118 -28.83 -27.44 15.70
CA ASN A 118 -29.15 -27.14 14.29
C ASN A 118 -28.27 -26.05 13.66
N SER A 119 -27.46 -25.32 14.43
CA SER A 119 -26.60 -24.27 13.93
C SER A 119 -25.18 -24.29 14.52
N THR A 120 -24.82 -25.32 15.28
CA THR A 120 -23.50 -25.44 15.92
C THR A 120 -22.74 -26.65 15.40
N VAL A 121 -21.54 -26.40 14.87
CA VAL A 121 -20.56 -27.46 14.50
C VAL A 121 -19.40 -27.45 15.49
N ILE A 122 -19.06 -28.61 16.04
CA ILE A 122 -17.90 -28.81 16.91
C ILE A 122 -16.89 -29.69 16.18
N VAL A 123 -15.64 -29.27 16.16
CA VAL A 123 -14.50 -30.00 15.59
C VAL A 123 -13.43 -30.17 16.66
N ASN A 124 -13.07 -31.41 16.95
CA ASN A 124 -12.05 -31.77 17.91
C ASN A 124 -10.84 -32.37 17.19
N MET A 125 -9.65 -31.89 17.53
CA MET A 125 -8.38 -32.31 16.91
C MET A 125 -7.29 -32.41 17.97
N ASP A 126 -6.36 -33.36 17.80
CA ASP A 126 -5.22 -33.48 18.73
C ASP A 126 -4.25 -32.30 18.58
N ARG A 127 -4.13 -31.74 17.37
CA ARG A 127 -3.31 -30.55 17.09
C ARG A 127 -3.73 -29.88 15.78
N LEU A 128 -3.36 -28.62 15.64
CA LEU A 128 -3.32 -27.90 14.36
C LEU A 128 -1.99 -27.17 14.28
N SER A 129 -1.09 -27.64 13.43
CA SER A 129 0.27 -27.11 13.26
C SER A 129 0.26 -25.71 12.65
N GLN A 130 1.39 -25.01 12.76
CA GLN A 130 1.58 -23.75 12.06
C GLN A 130 1.37 -23.94 10.55
N ASN A 131 0.62 -23.02 9.93
CA ASN A 131 0.19 -23.02 8.53
C ASN A 131 -0.76 -24.15 8.13
N ALA A 132 -1.21 -25.00 9.05
CA ALA A 132 -2.26 -25.97 8.80
C ALA A 132 -3.63 -25.27 8.70
N SER A 133 -4.56 -25.90 8.00
CA SER A 133 -5.91 -25.37 7.84
C SER A 133 -7.00 -26.45 7.92
N ILE A 134 -8.16 -26.01 8.37
CA ILE A 134 -9.41 -26.75 8.38
C ILE A 134 -10.37 -26.00 7.46
N GLU A 135 -11.08 -26.73 6.61
CA GLU A 135 -12.05 -26.22 5.65
C GLU A 135 -13.38 -26.89 5.93
N LEU A 136 -14.38 -26.09 6.30
CA LEU A 136 -15.74 -26.52 6.52
C LEU A 136 -16.62 -26.02 5.38
N ILE A 137 -17.20 -26.95 4.65
CA ILE A 137 -18.17 -26.69 3.60
C ILE A 137 -19.54 -26.96 4.21
N ILE A 138 -20.38 -25.95 4.34
CA ILE A 138 -21.65 -26.03 5.07
C ILE A 138 -22.79 -25.61 4.13
N TRP A 139 -23.78 -26.48 4.01
CA TRP A 139 -25.03 -26.21 3.31
C TRP A 139 -26.06 -25.71 4.32
N PHE A 140 -26.59 -24.52 4.08
CA PHE A 140 -27.46 -23.80 4.99
C PHE A 140 -28.88 -23.63 4.47
N HIS A 141 -29.81 -23.49 5.41
CA HIS A 141 -31.12 -22.89 5.21
C HIS A 141 -31.21 -21.62 6.06
N GLU A 142 -31.69 -20.51 5.49
CA GLU A 142 -31.85 -19.21 6.17
C GLU A 142 -30.54 -18.67 6.79
N ASP A 143 -29.45 -18.65 6.02
CA ASP A 143 -28.15 -18.14 6.50
C ASP A 143 -28.15 -16.61 6.65
N TYR A 144 -28.28 -16.13 7.89
CA TYR A 144 -28.06 -14.74 8.28
C TYR A 144 -26.56 -14.40 8.35
N LYS A 145 -26.21 -13.12 8.23
CA LYS A 145 -24.79 -12.71 8.03
C LYS A 145 -23.86 -12.94 9.22
N ASN A 146 -24.35 -13.16 10.44
CA ASN A 146 -23.48 -13.29 11.59
C ASN A 146 -23.20 -14.77 11.90
N PHE A 147 -21.97 -15.04 12.28
CA PHE A 147 -21.59 -16.28 12.92
C PHE A 147 -20.39 -15.99 13.80
N TYR A 148 -20.07 -16.86 14.74
CA TYR A 148 -18.87 -16.73 15.54
C TYR A 148 -18.21 -18.09 15.65
N ALA A 149 -16.88 -18.07 15.70
CA ALA A 149 -16.12 -19.25 16.03
C ALA A 149 -15.49 -19.02 17.39
N SER A 150 -15.57 -20.01 18.26
CA SER A 150 -14.72 -20.09 19.43
C SER A 150 -13.74 -21.24 19.25
N TYR A 151 -12.55 -21.07 19.82
CA TYR A 151 -11.62 -22.17 19.95
C TYR A 151 -11.04 -22.21 21.35
N SER A 152 -10.74 -23.42 21.81
CA SER A 152 -9.98 -23.68 23.02
C SER A 152 -8.91 -24.71 22.72
N ASP A 153 -7.69 -24.44 23.18
CA ASP A 153 -6.58 -25.37 23.22
C ASP A 153 -5.98 -25.40 24.63
N ASP A 154 -4.94 -26.20 24.84
CA ASP A 154 -4.27 -26.31 26.15
C ASP A 154 -3.69 -24.97 26.67
N ILE A 155 -3.51 -23.96 25.79
CA ILE A 155 -2.81 -22.71 26.09
C ILE A 155 -3.79 -21.54 26.26
N SER A 156 -4.89 -21.54 25.49
CA SER A 156 -5.77 -20.40 25.35
C SER A 156 -7.19 -20.79 24.95
N SER A 157 -8.15 -19.98 25.39
CA SER A 157 -9.51 -20.01 24.89
C SER A 157 -9.83 -18.63 24.35
N ASN A 158 -10.25 -18.54 23.10
CA ASN A 158 -10.55 -17.28 22.44
C ASN A 158 -11.76 -17.40 21.52
N ILE A 159 -12.50 -16.30 21.41
CA ILE A 159 -13.55 -16.13 20.42
C ILE A 159 -12.95 -15.40 19.23
N ILE A 160 -13.12 -15.96 18.04
CA ILE A 160 -12.81 -15.33 16.77
C ILE A 160 -14.11 -14.72 16.24
N PRO A 161 -14.36 -13.42 16.47
CA PRO A 161 -15.56 -12.79 15.94
C PRO A 161 -15.48 -12.73 14.42
N TYR A 162 -16.49 -13.25 13.73
CA TYR A 162 -16.69 -12.92 12.33
C TYR A 162 -17.09 -11.46 12.22
N ASN A 163 -16.26 -10.64 11.58
CA ASN A 163 -16.55 -9.23 11.40
C ASN A 163 -16.42 -8.90 9.92
N GLU A 164 -17.49 -9.17 9.16
CA GLU A 164 -17.49 -9.08 7.70
C GLU A 164 -17.10 -7.68 7.18
N ASN A 165 -17.20 -6.60 7.99
CA ASN A 165 -17.00 -5.25 7.44
C ASN A 165 -16.51 -4.13 8.39
N LYS A 166 -16.26 -4.37 9.69
CA LYS A 166 -15.85 -3.25 10.57
C LYS A 166 -14.39 -2.83 10.41
N ASN A 167 -13.52 -3.75 10.01
CA ASN A 167 -12.09 -3.46 9.82
C ASN A 167 -11.77 -2.92 8.43
N THR A 168 -12.54 -3.29 7.39
CA THR A 168 -12.32 -2.84 6.01
C THR A 168 -12.53 -1.33 5.88
N THR A 169 -13.63 -0.78 6.38
CA THR A 169 -13.91 0.67 6.25
C THR A 169 -12.89 1.54 7.00
N LYS A 170 -12.51 1.18 8.24
CA LYS A 170 -11.51 1.91 9.00
C LYS A 170 -10.12 1.81 8.36
N ARG A 171 -9.73 0.62 7.87
CA ARG A 171 -8.48 0.39 7.15
C ARG A 171 -8.43 1.18 5.85
N SER A 172 -9.53 1.21 5.09
CA SER A 172 -9.63 2.00 3.85
C SER A 172 -9.45 3.50 4.11
N ILE A 173 -10.04 4.04 5.18
CA ILE A 173 -9.85 5.46 5.55
C ILE A 173 -8.38 5.76 5.88
N VAL A 174 -7.71 4.90 6.65
CA VAL A 174 -6.28 5.06 6.99
C VAL A 174 -5.40 5.01 5.74
N ILE A 175 -5.68 4.08 4.82
CA ILE A 175 -4.96 3.97 3.54
C ILE A 175 -5.15 5.24 2.72
N ILE A 176 -6.37 5.76 2.62
CA ILE A 176 -6.66 7.01 1.90
C ILE A 176 -5.86 8.18 2.48
N ILE A 177 -5.83 8.33 3.81
CA ILE A 177 -5.06 9.39 4.49
C ILE A 177 -3.56 9.26 4.17
N LEU A 178 -3.01 8.04 4.22
CA LEU A 178 -1.59 7.79 3.92
C LEU A 178 -1.24 8.10 2.47
N VAL A 179 -2.12 7.77 1.52
CA VAL A 179 -1.95 8.12 0.10
C VAL A 179 -1.93 9.64 -0.08
N VAL A 180 -2.83 10.36 0.58
CA VAL A 180 -2.87 11.84 0.52
C VAL A 180 -1.57 12.43 1.07
N ILE A 181 -1.10 11.98 2.25
CA ILE A 181 0.17 12.44 2.84
C ILE A 181 1.36 12.15 1.92
N PHE A 182 1.37 10.98 1.28
CA PHE A 182 2.43 10.60 0.34
C PHE A 182 2.45 11.54 -0.87
N ILE A 183 1.29 11.76 -1.50
CA ILE A 183 1.17 12.66 -2.66
C ILE A 183 1.58 14.09 -2.29
N GLU A 184 1.09 14.62 -1.17
CA GLU A 184 1.47 15.96 -0.70
C GLU A 184 2.98 16.07 -0.44
N SER A 185 3.58 15.06 0.20
CA SER A 185 5.02 15.03 0.48
C SER A 185 5.83 15.02 -0.82
N VAL A 186 5.42 14.21 -1.81
CA VAL A 186 6.07 14.16 -3.14
C VAL A 186 5.94 15.48 -3.87
N LEU A 187 4.74 16.08 -3.91
CA LEU A 187 4.52 17.39 -4.54
C LEU A 187 5.35 18.49 -3.88
N PHE A 188 5.46 18.47 -2.55
CA PHE A 188 6.29 19.41 -1.80
C PHE A 188 7.78 19.25 -2.15
N ILE A 189 8.29 18.02 -2.23
CA ILE A 189 9.67 17.73 -2.62
C ILE A 189 9.94 18.24 -4.05
N ILE A 190 9.07 17.92 -5.01
CA ILE A 190 9.21 18.36 -6.40
C ILE A 190 9.24 19.89 -6.50
N ASN A 191 8.33 20.57 -5.82
CA ASN A 191 8.26 22.03 -5.82
C ASN A 191 9.51 22.65 -5.17
N SER A 192 10.00 22.06 -4.07
CA SER A 192 11.23 22.49 -3.40
C SER A 192 12.45 22.35 -4.31
N LEU A 193 12.61 21.20 -4.98
CA LEU A 193 13.68 20.97 -5.96
C LEU A 193 13.61 21.94 -7.14
N ARG A 194 12.40 22.22 -7.66
CA ARG A 194 12.20 23.19 -8.75
C ARG A 194 12.63 24.60 -8.32
N ARG A 195 12.24 25.05 -7.13
CA ARG A 195 12.66 26.36 -6.58
C ARG A 195 14.16 26.43 -6.37
N MET A 196 14.77 25.34 -5.89
CA MET A 196 16.22 25.26 -5.69
C MET A 196 16.98 25.34 -7.01
N ASN A 197 16.49 24.68 -8.07
CA ASN A 197 17.08 24.75 -9.41
C ASN A 197 16.91 26.13 -10.05
N ILE A 198 15.78 26.80 -9.86
CA ILE A 198 15.57 28.18 -10.34
C ILE A 198 16.55 29.13 -9.64
N ALA A 199 16.65 29.06 -8.31
CA ALA A 199 17.58 29.89 -7.54
C ALA A 199 19.05 29.61 -7.91
N LYS A 200 19.41 28.36 -8.22
CA LYS A 200 20.75 28.02 -8.71
C LYS A 200 21.02 28.64 -10.09
N LYS A 201 20.06 28.53 -11.01
CA LYS A 201 20.17 29.11 -12.37
C LYS A 201 20.23 30.64 -12.34
N GLU A 202 19.54 31.29 -11.41
CA GLU A 202 19.64 32.74 -11.20
C GLU A 202 21.02 33.14 -10.67
N ARG A 203 21.58 32.39 -9.72
CA ARG A 203 22.95 32.64 -9.23
C ARG A 203 24.01 32.45 -10.31
N GLU A 204 23.92 31.37 -11.08
CA GLU A 204 24.83 31.13 -12.21
C GLU A 204 24.74 32.24 -13.26
N LYS A 205 23.53 32.77 -13.52
CA LYS A 205 23.35 33.93 -14.41
C LYS A 205 23.99 35.20 -13.85
N THR A 206 23.79 35.51 -12.56
CA THR A 206 24.41 36.69 -11.95
C THR A 206 25.92 36.57 -11.91
N GLU A 207 26.47 35.39 -11.62
CA GLU A 207 27.93 35.15 -11.63
C GLU A 207 28.53 35.31 -13.04
N LEU A 208 27.85 34.82 -14.08
CA LEU A 208 28.28 35.02 -15.47
C LEU A 208 28.20 36.49 -15.89
N LEU A 209 27.20 37.22 -15.42
CA LEU A 209 27.01 38.65 -15.74
C LEU A 209 28.08 39.50 -15.03
N ASP A 210 28.38 39.20 -13.76
CA ASP A 210 29.49 39.80 -13.02
C ASP A 210 30.85 39.48 -13.67
N TYR A 211 31.05 38.24 -14.13
CA TYR A 211 32.28 37.87 -14.84
C TYR A 211 32.47 38.67 -16.14
N VAL A 212 31.40 38.85 -16.92
CA VAL A 212 31.44 39.66 -18.15
C VAL A 212 31.66 41.14 -17.84
N LEU A 213 30.96 41.71 -16.85
CA LEU A 213 31.13 43.11 -16.44
C LEU A 213 32.54 43.38 -15.91
N THR A 214 33.08 42.47 -15.11
CA THR A 214 34.45 42.57 -14.59
C THR A 214 35.47 42.46 -15.72
N GLY A 215 35.26 41.56 -16.68
CA GLY A 215 36.12 41.42 -17.85
C GLY A 215 36.14 42.68 -18.73
N ILE A 216 34.97 43.31 -18.96
CA ILE A 216 34.87 44.57 -19.71
C ILE A 216 35.58 45.71 -18.94
N ASN A 217 35.33 45.84 -17.64
CA ASN A 217 35.91 46.91 -16.83
C ASN A 217 37.45 46.82 -16.74
N ASN A 218 37.99 45.59 -16.68
CA ASN A 218 39.43 45.35 -16.70
C ASN A 218 40.03 45.62 -18.09
N SER A 219 39.31 45.31 -19.17
CA SER A 219 39.78 45.60 -20.54
C SER A 219 39.85 47.10 -20.84
N PHE A 220 38.96 47.90 -20.26
CA PHE A 220 38.99 49.37 -20.38
C PHE A 220 40.03 50.04 -19.47
N SER A 221 40.42 49.40 -18.35
CA SER A 221 41.47 49.96 -17.47
C SER A 221 42.90 49.72 -17.98
N GLU A 222 43.10 48.77 -18.90
CA GLU A 222 44.43 48.47 -19.47
C GLU A 222 44.81 49.38 -20.66
N GLU A 223 43.91 50.23 -21.19
CA GLU A 223 44.20 51.13 -22.33
C GLU A 223 44.68 52.55 -21.95
N ASP A 224 44.62 52.96 -20.67
CA ASP A 224 44.90 54.36 -20.27
C ASP A 224 46.25 54.60 -19.56
N THR A 225 47.18 53.63 -19.56
CA THR A 225 48.50 53.82 -18.93
C THR A 225 49.68 53.42 -19.80
N THR A 226 49.84 54.07 -20.95
CA THR A 226 51.17 54.49 -21.47
C THR A 226 50.99 55.34 -22.73
N ILE A 227 51.47 56.59 -22.70
CA ILE A 227 52.40 57.22 -23.67
C ILE A 227 52.36 58.75 -23.47
N SER A 228 53.48 59.28 -22.99
CA SER A 228 53.83 60.70 -23.02
C SER A 228 54.34 61.09 -24.42
N GLU A 229 53.92 62.28 -24.88
CA GLU A 229 54.49 63.17 -25.92
C GLU A 229 55.25 62.57 -27.12
N SER A 230 54.66 62.63 -28.32
CA SER A 230 55.26 63.28 -29.50
C SER A 230 54.31 63.31 -30.72
N GLU A 231 54.20 64.51 -31.30
CA GLU A 231 53.85 64.92 -32.67
C GLU A 231 52.96 64.05 -33.61
N SER A 232 51.86 64.68 -34.06
CA SER A 232 51.39 64.74 -35.45
C SER A 232 51.26 63.41 -36.25
N LYS A 233 50.01 62.90 -36.36
CA LYS A 233 49.27 62.76 -37.64
C LYS A 233 47.92 62.08 -37.41
N SER A 234 46.90 62.60 -38.10
CA SER A 234 45.54 62.05 -38.20
C SER A 234 45.52 60.55 -38.54
N PRO A 235 44.65 59.73 -37.90
CA PRO A 235 44.29 58.43 -38.43
C PRO A 235 42.91 58.46 -39.10
N GLY A 236 42.90 57.90 -40.32
CA GLY A 236 41.72 57.65 -41.13
C GLY A 236 40.96 56.36 -40.73
N PRO A 237 40.03 55.91 -41.58
CA PRO A 237 38.89 55.08 -41.21
C PRO A 237 39.19 53.57 -41.17
N SER A 238 40.12 53.11 -40.31
CA SER A 238 40.51 51.68 -40.26
C SER A 238 40.34 50.97 -38.91
N GLU A 239 40.06 51.69 -37.81
CA GLU A 239 39.92 51.04 -36.49
C GLU A 239 38.66 50.18 -36.36
N LYS A 240 37.59 50.55 -37.06
CA LYS A 240 36.30 49.84 -37.00
C LYS A 240 36.36 48.46 -37.65
N ASP A 241 37.15 48.33 -38.71
CA ASP A 241 37.35 47.06 -39.42
C ASP A 241 38.24 46.12 -38.60
N HIS A 242 39.23 46.67 -37.89
CA HIS A 242 40.07 45.89 -36.98
C HIS A 242 39.32 45.35 -35.77
N ALA A 243 38.32 46.08 -35.27
CA ALA A 243 37.46 45.63 -34.18
C ALA A 243 36.53 44.49 -34.60
N LEU A 244 35.98 44.56 -35.82
CA LEU A 244 35.13 43.50 -36.39
C LEU A 244 35.91 42.21 -36.66
N GLU A 245 37.16 42.30 -37.12
CA GLU A 245 38.02 41.14 -37.35
C GLU A 245 38.41 40.43 -36.04
N ARG A 246 38.63 41.19 -34.95
CA ARG A 246 38.90 40.62 -33.62
C ARG A 246 37.66 39.91 -33.05
N LEU A 247 36.47 40.45 -33.32
CA LEU A 247 35.19 39.85 -32.93
C LEU A 247 34.92 38.55 -33.69
N SER A 248 35.19 38.49 -34.99
CA SER A 248 34.99 37.25 -35.77
C SER A 248 35.92 36.13 -35.31
N LYS A 249 37.20 36.44 -35.02
CA LYS A 249 38.19 35.47 -34.51
C LYS A 249 37.82 34.90 -33.13
N LEU A 250 37.08 35.63 -32.30
CA LEU A 250 36.60 35.14 -31.00
C LEU A 250 35.40 34.20 -31.12
N ILE A 251 34.58 34.36 -32.16
CA ILE A 251 33.42 33.49 -32.43
C ILE A 251 33.86 32.15 -33.02
N GLU A 252 34.87 32.16 -33.91
CA GLU A 252 35.36 30.95 -34.59
C GLU A 252 36.09 29.99 -33.64
N LYS A 253 36.72 30.50 -32.58
CA LYS A 253 37.46 29.68 -31.59
C LYS A 253 36.56 28.90 -30.62
N LYS A 254 35.24 29.01 -30.76
CA LYS A 254 34.24 28.38 -29.88
C LYS A 254 33.37 27.31 -30.56
N SER A 255 33.64 26.98 -31.84
CA SER A 255 33.04 25.83 -32.54
C SER A 255 33.87 24.56 -32.37
#